data_AF-D8M064-F1
#
_entry.id   AF-D8M064-F1
#
_cell.length_a   1.000
_cell.length_b   1.000
_cell.length_c   1.000
_cell.angle_alpha   90.00
_cell.angle_beta   90.00
_cell.angle_gamma   90.00
#
_symmetry.space_group_name_H-M   'P 1'
#
loop_
_entity.id
_entity.type
_entity.pdbx_description
1 polymer ?
#
loop_
_entity_poly.entity_id
_entity_poly.type
_entity_poly.pdbx_seq_one_letter_code
_entity_poly.pdbx_strand_id
1 'polypeptide(L)'
;MDAMQTGSVAAAQRRAELEQAVQEREAALKTLRDELAAVDQEKQAKSNQIMEETRTQLDNYVTTPQGQAKLNKAVDMLICKGKPAPEAREQSYLYFLKKMSSQKEKRLEEEMDKKKQEIMDRITQMENEKIAFEEELKTL
;
A
#
# COMPACT_ATOMS: atom_id res chain seq x y z
N MET A 1 -20.24 -16.84 -55.80
CA MET A 1 -19.41 -17.69 -54.90
C MET A 1 -18.94 -16.83 -53.72
N ASP A 2 -19.80 -15.92 -53.22
CA ASP A 2 -19.33 -14.76 -52.44
C ASP A 2 -19.57 -14.87 -50.93
N ALA A 3 -20.45 -15.78 -50.48
CA ALA A 3 -20.79 -15.92 -49.06
C ALA A 3 -19.68 -16.59 -48.22
N MET A 4 -18.84 -17.43 -48.84
CA MET A 4 -17.72 -18.08 -48.14
C MET A 4 -16.50 -17.16 -47.99
N GLN A 5 -16.34 -16.17 -48.86
CA GLN A 5 -15.19 -15.25 -48.83
C GLN A 5 -15.40 -14.12 -47.81
N THR A 6 -16.64 -13.66 -47.60
CA THR A 6 -16.99 -12.61 -46.63
C THR A 6 -16.95 -13.10 -45.18
N GLY A 7 -17.35 -14.35 -44.91
CA GLY A 7 -17.27 -14.96 -43.57
C GLY A 7 -15.84 -15.13 -43.06
N SER A 8 -14.89 -15.43 -43.96
CA SER A 8 -13.46 -15.57 -43.63
C SER A 8 -12.79 -14.24 -43.27
N VAL A 9 -13.18 -13.14 -43.92
CA VAL A 9 -12.62 -11.80 -43.63
C VAL A 9 -13.16 -11.24 -42.31
N ALA A 10 -14.45 -11.44 -42.02
CA ALA A 10 -15.05 -11.00 -40.77
C ALA A 10 -14.47 -11.74 -39.55
N ALA A 11 -14.24 -13.06 -39.66
CA ALA A 11 -13.59 -13.85 -38.61
C ALA A 11 -12.13 -13.42 -38.39
N ALA A 12 -11.37 -13.15 -39.46
CA ALA A 12 -10.00 -12.68 -39.36
C ALA A 12 -9.91 -11.29 -38.69
N GLN A 13 -10.83 -10.38 -39.01
CA GLN A 13 -10.89 -9.07 -38.39
C GLN A 13 -11.24 -9.15 -36.91
N ARG A 14 -12.26 -9.96 -36.54
CA ARG A 14 -12.63 -10.18 -35.14
C ARG A 14 -11.49 -10.79 -34.33
N ARG A 15 -10.77 -11.74 -34.92
CA ARG A 15 -9.59 -12.35 -34.30
C ARG A 15 -8.49 -11.32 -34.02
N ALA A 16 -8.19 -10.45 -34.99
CA ALA A 16 -7.20 -9.39 -34.81
C ALA A 16 -7.60 -8.39 -33.70
N GLU A 17 -8.89 -8.01 -33.63
CA GLU A 17 -9.42 -7.14 -32.58
C GLU A 17 -9.26 -7.77 -31.18
N LEU A 18 -9.57 -9.05 -31.04
CA LEU A 18 -9.43 -9.76 -29.77
C LEU A 18 -7.96 -9.96 -29.38
N GLU A 19 -7.08 -10.29 -30.33
CA GLU A 19 -5.63 -10.40 -30.08
C GLU A 19 -5.06 -9.05 -29.61
N GLN A 20 -5.49 -7.94 -30.20
CA GLN A 20 -5.13 -6.60 -29.74
C GLN A 20 -5.67 -6.32 -28.33
N ALA A 21 -6.94 -6.64 -28.05
CA ALA A 21 -7.56 -6.43 -26.74
C ALA A 21 -6.85 -7.24 -25.64
N VAL A 22 -6.40 -8.46 -25.93
CA VAL A 22 -5.62 -9.28 -24.99
C VAL A 22 -4.27 -8.60 -24.69
N GLN A 23 -3.55 -8.13 -25.71
CA GLN A 23 -2.26 -7.44 -25.51
C GLN A 23 -2.42 -6.16 -24.68
N GLU A 24 -3.46 -5.36 -24.95
CA GLU A 24 -3.77 -4.15 -24.19
C GLU A 24 -4.07 -4.49 -22.71
N ARG A 25 -4.82 -5.57 -22.45
CA ARG A 25 -5.09 -6.04 -21.09
C ARG A 25 -3.85 -6.57 -20.38
N GLU A 26 -2.96 -7.28 -21.06
CA GLU A 26 -1.68 -7.72 -20.49
C GLU A 26 -0.78 -6.55 -20.10
N ALA A 27 -0.70 -5.53 -20.96
CA ALA A 27 0.05 -4.31 -20.66
C ALA A 27 -0.55 -3.57 -19.45
N ALA A 28 -1.87 -3.43 -19.39
CA ALA A 28 -2.55 -2.79 -18.27
C ALA A 28 -2.38 -3.58 -16.94
N LEU A 29 -2.47 -4.92 -16.99
CA LEU A 29 -2.24 -5.79 -15.83
C LEU A 29 -0.82 -5.66 -15.30
N LYS A 30 0.18 -5.55 -16.20
CA LYS A 30 1.56 -5.30 -15.79
C LYS A 30 1.68 -3.99 -15.02
N THR A 31 1.11 -2.91 -15.56
CA THR A 31 1.11 -1.60 -14.88
C THR A 31 0.45 -1.67 -13.50
N LEU A 32 -0.70 -2.33 -13.37
CA LEU A 32 -1.37 -2.49 -12.07
C LEU A 32 -0.56 -3.31 -11.06
N ARG A 33 0.14 -4.35 -11.51
CA ARG A 33 1.01 -5.15 -10.64
C ARG A 33 2.23 -4.35 -10.18
N ASP A 34 2.79 -3.53 -11.06
CA ASP A 34 3.87 -2.59 -10.70
C ASP A 34 3.37 -1.53 -9.72
N GLU A 35 2.15 -0.99 -9.91
CA GLU A 35 1.50 -0.08 -8.96
C GLU A 35 1.29 -0.75 -7.59
N LEU A 36 0.82 -2.00 -7.56
CA LEU A 36 0.62 -2.75 -6.31
C LEU A 36 1.94 -2.89 -5.53
N ALA A 37 3.03 -3.21 -6.22
CA ALA A 37 4.36 -3.30 -5.61
C ALA A 37 4.86 -1.93 -5.09
N ALA A 38 4.49 -0.85 -5.75
CA ALA A 38 4.85 0.51 -5.33
C ALA A 38 4.11 0.96 -4.06
N VAL A 39 2.93 0.40 -3.75
CA VAL A 39 2.17 0.78 -2.53
C VAL A 39 2.96 0.48 -1.25
N ASP A 40 3.73 -0.60 -1.19
CA ASP A 40 4.55 -0.91 0.00
C ASP A 40 5.70 0.08 0.19
N GLN A 41 6.31 0.53 -0.91
CA GLN A 41 7.34 1.57 -0.88
C GLN A 41 6.75 2.91 -0.43
N GLU A 42 5.57 3.27 -0.94
CA GLU A 42 4.84 4.47 -0.52
C GLU A 42 4.47 4.43 0.96
N LYS A 43 3.97 3.29 1.45
CA LYS A 43 3.66 3.07 2.87
C LYS A 43 4.88 3.28 3.74
N GLN A 44 6.02 2.69 3.38
CA GLN A 44 7.26 2.85 4.15
C GLN A 44 7.72 4.31 4.17
N ALA A 45 7.67 5.00 3.03
CA ALA A 45 8.05 6.40 2.93
C ALA A 45 7.16 7.29 3.82
N LYS A 46 5.83 7.12 3.73
CA LYS A 46 4.87 7.85 4.57
C LYS A 46 5.03 7.53 6.06
N SER A 47 5.30 6.27 6.42
CA SER A 47 5.54 5.87 7.81
C SER A 47 6.82 6.52 8.37
N ASN A 48 7.92 6.52 7.61
CA ASN A 48 9.16 7.20 7.99
C ASN A 48 8.92 8.69 8.25
N GLN A 49 8.16 9.36 7.36
CA GLN A 49 7.81 10.76 7.52
C GLN A 49 6.98 11.01 8.80
N ILE A 50 5.95 10.20 9.05
CA ILE A 50 5.16 10.29 10.29
C ILE A 50 6.06 10.16 11.52
N MET A 51 7.00 9.22 11.50
CA MET A 51 7.90 8.99 12.62
C MET A 51 8.86 10.16 12.85
N GLU A 52 9.41 10.75 11.79
CA GLU A 52 10.30 11.92 11.87
C GLU A 52 9.57 13.17 12.39
N GLU A 53 8.38 13.45 11.85
CA GLU A 53 7.53 14.55 12.32
C GLU A 53 7.15 14.37 13.80
N THR A 54 6.75 13.14 14.18
CA THR A 54 6.35 12.84 15.56
C THR A 54 7.52 12.92 16.51
N ARG A 55 8.72 12.50 16.09
CA ARG A 55 9.96 12.63 16.87
C ARG A 55 10.24 14.10 17.16
N THR A 56 10.21 14.95 16.14
CA THR A 56 10.41 16.39 16.30
C THR A 56 9.40 17.01 17.26
N GLN A 57 8.12 16.61 17.18
CA GLN A 57 7.08 17.09 18.10
C GLN A 57 7.33 16.61 19.53
N LEU A 58 7.73 15.36 19.72
CA LEU A 58 8.04 14.81 21.03
C LEU A 58 9.26 15.50 21.65
N ASP A 59 10.31 15.73 20.88
CA ASP A 59 11.51 16.45 21.31
C ASP A 59 11.17 17.86 21.79
N ASN A 60 10.37 18.58 21.00
CA ASN A 60 9.86 19.89 21.40
C ASN A 60 8.98 19.82 22.65
N TYR A 61 8.21 18.76 22.83
CA TYR A 61 7.37 18.59 24.02
C TYR A 61 8.20 18.32 25.29
N VAL A 62 9.21 17.43 25.23
CA VAL A 62 9.99 17.02 26.40
C VAL A 62 11.02 18.07 26.85
N THR A 63 11.26 19.12 26.06
CA THR A 63 12.00 20.30 26.51
C THR A 63 11.15 21.24 27.39
N THR A 64 9.83 21.09 27.38
CA THR A 64 8.96 21.85 28.29
C THR A 64 8.95 21.25 29.70
N PRO A 65 8.73 22.05 30.77
CA PRO A 65 8.64 21.52 32.14
C PRO A 65 7.57 20.42 32.29
N GLN A 66 6.44 20.59 31.61
CA GLN A 66 5.33 19.62 31.65
C GLN A 66 5.68 18.31 30.94
N GLY A 67 6.30 18.39 29.75
CA GLY A 67 6.74 17.21 29.01
C GLY A 67 7.85 16.46 29.72
N GLN A 68 8.82 17.19 30.29
CA GLN A 68 9.90 16.59 31.07
C GLN A 68 9.39 15.89 32.34
N ALA A 69 8.44 16.49 33.07
CA ALA A 69 7.81 15.87 34.23
C ALA A 69 7.06 14.58 33.86
N LYS A 70 6.33 14.56 32.74
CA LYS A 70 5.65 13.35 32.25
C LYS A 70 6.64 12.26 31.84
N LEU A 71 7.71 12.63 31.14
CA LEU A 71 8.75 11.68 30.73
C LEU A 71 9.41 11.07 31.97
N ASN A 72 9.88 11.89 32.90
CA ASN A 72 10.55 11.43 34.12
C ASN A 72 9.65 10.48 34.94
N LYS A 73 8.35 10.79 35.08
CA LYS A 73 7.41 9.89 35.75
C LYS A 73 7.33 8.50 35.09
N ALA A 74 7.39 8.43 33.76
CA ALA A 74 7.42 7.16 33.04
C ALA A 74 8.76 6.42 33.26
N VAL A 75 9.87 7.16 33.25
CA VAL A 75 11.21 6.62 33.55
C VAL A 75 11.26 6.03 34.95
N ASP A 76 10.82 6.78 35.96
CA ASP A 76 10.81 6.35 37.36
C ASP A 76 9.99 5.06 37.53
N MET A 77 8.85 4.95 36.84
CA MET A 77 8.04 3.73 36.86
C MET A 77 8.81 2.51 36.32
N LEU A 78 9.62 2.68 35.28
CA LEU A 78 10.44 1.59 34.73
C LEU A 78 11.63 1.27 35.63
N ILE A 79 12.26 2.29 36.24
CA ILE A 79 13.33 2.10 37.23
C ILE A 79 12.80 1.33 38.44
N CYS A 80 11.63 1.66 38.97
CA CYS A 80 10.99 0.92 40.06
C CYS A 80 10.70 -0.55 39.70
N LYS A 81 10.57 -0.87 38.42
CA LYS A 81 10.42 -2.25 37.91
C LYS A 81 11.76 -2.94 37.64
N GLY A 82 12.87 -2.33 38.06
CA GLY A 82 14.23 -2.87 37.93
C GLY A 82 14.91 -2.58 36.59
N LYS A 83 14.38 -1.68 35.75
CA LYS A 83 15.07 -1.28 34.52
C LYS A 83 16.22 -0.31 34.82
N PRO A 84 17.40 -0.47 34.17
CA PRO A 84 18.47 0.53 34.24
C PRO A 84 17.99 1.89 33.75
N ALA A 85 18.49 2.97 34.37
CA ALA A 85 18.05 4.33 34.05
C ALA A 85 18.17 4.73 32.56
N PRO A 86 19.27 4.39 31.84
CA PRO A 86 19.36 4.69 30.41
C PRO A 86 18.28 3.98 29.58
N GLU A 87 18.07 2.68 29.83
CA GLU A 87 17.06 1.88 29.14
C GLU A 87 15.64 2.34 29.47
N ALA A 88 15.37 2.68 30.72
CA ALA A 88 14.09 3.21 31.17
C ALA A 88 13.75 4.54 30.46
N ARG A 89 14.76 5.40 30.26
CA ARG A 89 14.60 6.66 29.51
C ARG A 89 14.28 6.41 28.05
N GLU A 90 15.04 5.56 27.39
CA GLU A 90 14.84 5.22 25.98
C GLU A 90 13.46 4.56 25.76
N GLN A 91 13.10 3.55 26.55
CA GLN A 91 11.80 2.88 26.44
C GLN A 91 10.61 3.81 26.71
N SER A 92 10.75 4.71 27.68
CA SER A 92 9.70 5.71 27.96
C SER A 92 9.54 6.67 26.78
N TYR A 93 10.65 7.15 26.21
CA TYR A 93 10.63 8.02 25.04
C TYR A 93 9.97 7.32 23.83
N LEU A 94 10.39 6.09 23.52
CA LEU A 94 9.82 5.28 22.45
C LEU A 94 8.33 4.98 22.66
N TYR A 95 7.91 4.78 23.91
CA TYR A 95 6.50 4.62 24.25
C TYR A 95 5.69 5.88 23.89
N PHE A 96 6.18 7.08 24.26
CA PHE A 96 5.50 8.33 23.90
C PHE A 96 5.49 8.55 22.40
N LEU A 97 6.62 8.27 21.73
CA LEU A 97 6.73 8.37 20.27
C LEU A 97 5.68 7.51 19.58
N LYS A 98 5.62 6.21 19.95
CA LYS A 98 4.63 5.26 19.42
C LYS A 98 3.20 5.70 19.75
N LYS A 99 2.95 6.21 20.96
CA LYS A 99 1.61 6.66 21.35
C LYS A 99 1.15 7.84 20.48
N MET A 100 2.04 8.78 20.19
CA MET A 100 1.75 9.95 19.36
C MET A 100 1.63 9.59 17.87
N SER A 101 2.45 8.66 17.36
CA SER A 101 2.41 8.22 15.96
C SER A 101 1.24 7.27 15.67
N SER A 102 0.82 6.45 16.66
CA SER A 102 -0.10 5.32 16.46
C SER A 102 -1.36 5.64 15.67
N GLN A 103 -2.01 6.78 15.93
CA GLN A 103 -3.23 7.13 15.23
C GLN A 103 -2.97 7.49 13.76
N LYS A 104 -1.86 8.20 13.47
CA LYS A 104 -1.46 8.52 12.10
C LYS A 104 -1.03 7.26 11.35
N GLU A 105 -0.25 6.39 11.99
CA GLU A 105 0.18 5.12 11.41
C GLU A 105 -1.00 4.18 11.13
N LYS A 106 -1.99 4.12 12.02
CA LYS A 106 -3.20 3.33 11.79
C LYS A 106 -4.02 3.85 10.60
N ARG A 107 -4.18 5.16 10.47
CA ARG A 107 -4.88 5.74 9.30
C ARG A 107 -4.11 5.48 8.01
N LEU A 108 -2.77 5.54 8.06
CA LEU A 108 -1.92 5.19 6.92
C LEU A 108 -2.10 3.72 6.52
N GLU A 109 -2.14 2.80 7.49
CA GLU A 109 -2.43 1.38 7.24
C GLU A 109 -3.77 1.21 6.51
N GLU A 110 -4.83 1.80 7.05
CA GLU A 110 -6.18 1.73 6.46
C GLU A 110 -6.23 2.34 5.04
N GLU A 111 -5.53 3.45 4.80
CA GLU A 111 -5.42 4.08 3.48
C GLU A 111 -4.69 3.18 2.47
N MET A 112 -3.57 2.60 2.88
CA MET A 112 -2.76 1.73 2.01
C MET A 112 -3.47 0.40 1.73
N ASP A 113 -4.13 -0.18 2.72
CA ASP A 113 -4.91 -1.40 2.55
C ASP A 113 -6.08 -1.18 1.60
N LYS A 114 -6.79 -0.06 1.74
CA LYS A 114 -7.85 0.32 0.80
C LYS A 114 -7.30 0.47 -0.62
N LYS A 115 -6.17 1.16 -0.79
CA LYS A 115 -5.52 1.33 -2.10
C LYS A 115 -5.10 -0.01 -2.71
N LYS A 116 -4.52 -0.92 -1.92
CA LYS A 116 -4.17 -2.27 -2.37
C LYS A 116 -5.40 -3.04 -2.81
N GLN A 117 -6.48 -2.99 -2.03
CA GLN A 117 -7.72 -3.68 -2.38
C GLN A 117 -8.30 -3.16 -3.70
N GLU A 118 -8.35 -1.84 -3.89
CA GLU A 118 -8.82 -1.25 -5.15
C GLU A 118 -7.97 -1.68 -6.36
N ILE A 119 -6.65 -1.80 -6.21
CA ILE A 119 -5.77 -2.29 -7.28
C ILE A 119 -6.01 -3.79 -7.53
N MET A 120 -6.13 -4.61 -6.48
CA MET A 120 -6.42 -6.05 -6.62
C MET A 120 -7.77 -6.32 -7.28
N ASP A 121 -8.79 -5.53 -6.95
CA ASP A 121 -10.11 -5.63 -7.59
C ASP A 121 -10.02 -5.33 -9.09
N ARG A 122 -9.25 -4.30 -9.48
CA ARG A 122 -9.00 -3.97 -10.89
C ARG A 122 -8.20 -5.04 -11.62
N ILE A 123 -7.19 -5.62 -10.97
CA ILE A 123 -6.43 -6.76 -11.52
C ILE A 123 -7.38 -7.92 -11.79
N THR A 124 -8.20 -8.29 -10.81
CA THR A 124 -9.16 -9.40 -10.92
C THR A 124 -10.14 -9.16 -12.07
N GLN A 125 -10.69 -7.95 -12.18
CA GLN A 125 -11.58 -7.59 -13.29
C GLN A 125 -10.88 -7.73 -14.64
N MET A 126 -9.67 -7.18 -14.79
CA MET A 126 -8.92 -7.24 -16.05
C MET A 126 -8.50 -8.66 -16.42
N GLU A 127 -8.14 -9.50 -15.44
CA GLU A 127 -7.83 -10.91 -15.67
C GLU A 127 -9.05 -11.66 -16.21
N ASN A 128 -10.23 -11.42 -15.63
CA ASN A 128 -11.47 -12.02 -16.12
C ASN A 128 -11.82 -11.57 -17.54
N GLU A 129 -11.69 -10.27 -17.85
CA GLU A 129 -11.90 -9.75 -19.20
C GLU A 129 -10.91 -10.35 -20.20
N LYS A 130 -9.63 -10.46 -19.81
CA LYS A 130 -8.60 -11.08 -20.63
C LYS A 130 -8.93 -12.55 -20.93
N ILE A 131 -9.32 -13.32 -19.91
CA ILE A 131 -9.71 -14.73 -20.06
C ILE A 131 -10.90 -14.84 -21.03
N ALA A 132 -11.90 -13.98 -20.91
CA ALA A 132 -13.05 -13.99 -21.82
C ALA A 132 -12.64 -13.74 -23.28
N PHE A 133 -11.72 -12.81 -23.55
CA PHE A 133 -11.20 -12.59 -24.89
C PHE A 133 -10.38 -13.77 -25.42
N GLU A 134 -9.55 -14.38 -24.57
CA GLU A 134 -8.80 -15.59 -24.92
C GLU A 134 -9.71 -16.80 -25.19
N GLU A 135 -10.82 -16.92 -24.47
CA GLU A 135 -11.84 -17.94 -24.72
C GLU A 135 -12.55 -17.71 -26.05
N GLU A 136 -12.96 -16.46 -26.35
CA GLU A 136 -13.56 -16.11 -27.64
C GLU A 136 -12.61 -16.41 -28.80
N LEU A 137 -11.32 -16.08 -28.66
CA LEU A 137 -10.28 -16.41 -29.65
C LEU A 137 -10.15 -17.90 -29.94
N LYS A 138 -10.38 -18.78 -28.96
CA LYS A 138 -10.35 -20.24 -29.16
C LYS A 138 -11.55 -20.77 -29.92
N THR A 139 -12.63 -19.98 -29.98
CA THR A 139 -13.90 -20.37 -30.62
C THR A 139 -14.08 -19.84 -32.05
N LEU A 140 -13.18 -18.95 -32.50
CA LEU A 140 -13.10 -18.42 -33.87
C LEU A 140 -12.27 -19.33 -34.79
#